data_AF-A0A6P9B185-F1
#
_entry.id   AF-A0A6P9B185-F1
#
_cell.length_a   1.000
_cell.length_b   1.000
_cell.length_c   1.000
_cell.angle_alpha   90.00
_cell.angle_beta   90.00
_cell.angle_gamma   90.00
#
_symmetry.space_group_name_H-M   'P 1'
#
loop_
_entity.id
_entity.type
_entity.pdbx_description
1 polymer ?
#
loop_
_entity_poly.entity_id
_entity_poly.type
_entity_poly.pdbx_seq_one_letter_code
_entity_poly.pdbx_strand_id
1 'polypeptide(L)'
;VFPANKELETPVLNLLPEPVVARYIRINPQTWFENETICLRAEILGCALPDPNNIYPWEHTPGTNDKLDFRHHNYKEMRKLLKKVSDACPNITRIYSIGKSYLGLKMYVMEISDNPGKHEVGEPEFRYVAGMHGNEALGRELVLNLMEYLCQEYKQGNPRIRRLVTETRIHLMPSMNPDGYETAYKLGSELSGWAMGRWTYEGFDLNHNFADLNTELWDAEDAELVPHKFPNHYIPIPESYTFPNATVSPTPVPP
;
A
#
# COMPACT_ATOMS: atom_id res chain seq x y z
N VAL A 1 -30.23 -4.84 16.16
CA VAL A 1 -29.00 -4.15 16.58
C VAL A 1 -28.10 -5.21 17.19
N PHE A 2 -26.89 -5.39 16.66
CA PHE A 2 -25.95 -6.38 17.19
C PHE A 2 -25.04 -5.74 18.24
N PRO A 3 -24.76 -6.44 19.35
CA PRO A 3 -23.75 -5.98 20.30
C PRO A 3 -22.37 -6.01 19.63
N ALA A 4 -21.68 -4.87 19.68
CA ALA A 4 -20.29 -4.76 19.24
C ALA A 4 -19.35 -5.40 20.27
N ASN A 5 -18.15 -5.71 19.82
CA ASN A 5 -17.08 -6.18 20.68
C ASN A 5 -16.61 -5.08 21.63
N LYS A 6 -16.23 -5.46 22.86
CA LYS A 6 -15.67 -4.56 23.89
C LYS A 6 -14.21 -4.89 24.23
N GLU A 7 -13.69 -6.02 23.74
CA GLU A 7 -12.33 -6.47 24.03
C GLU A 7 -11.51 -6.45 22.74
N LEU A 8 -10.26 -5.99 22.82
CA LEU A 8 -9.41 -5.80 21.64
C LEU A 8 -8.95 -7.12 20.99
N GLU A 9 -8.83 -8.19 21.79
CA GLU A 9 -8.14 -9.42 21.37
C GLU A 9 -9.08 -10.50 20.83
N THR A 10 -10.33 -10.56 21.32
CA THR A 10 -11.24 -11.68 21.03
C THR A 10 -12.27 -11.27 19.99
N PRO A 11 -12.32 -11.87 18.79
CA PRO A 11 -13.36 -11.54 17.81
C PRO A 11 -14.74 -12.01 18.29
N VAL A 12 -15.75 -11.15 18.13
CA VAL A 12 -17.15 -11.49 18.45
C VAL A 12 -17.91 -11.78 17.17
N LEU A 13 -18.47 -12.98 17.06
CA LEU A 13 -19.30 -13.40 15.95
C LEU A 13 -20.78 -13.09 16.24
N ASN A 14 -21.41 -12.34 15.33
CA ASN A 14 -22.85 -12.09 15.36
C ASN A 14 -23.51 -12.77 14.15
N LEU A 15 -24.40 -13.72 14.40
CA LEU A 15 -25.17 -14.39 13.35
C LEU A 15 -26.47 -13.62 13.10
N LEU A 16 -26.80 -13.43 11.81
CA LEU A 16 -28.14 -12.98 11.45
C LEU A 16 -29.15 -14.06 11.87
N PRO A 17 -30.33 -13.69 12.40
CA PRO A 17 -31.35 -14.67 12.79
C PRO A 17 -31.77 -15.59 11.64
N GLU A 18 -31.75 -15.04 10.42
CA GLU A 18 -32.01 -15.77 9.18
C GLU A 18 -30.96 -15.38 8.14
N PRO A 19 -30.57 -16.30 7.24
CA PRO A 19 -29.75 -15.96 6.09
C PRO A 19 -30.43 -14.89 5.21
N VAL A 20 -29.71 -13.82 4.88
CA VAL A 20 -30.26 -12.72 4.07
C VAL A 20 -29.43 -12.52 2.81
N VAL A 21 -30.11 -12.44 1.66
CA VAL A 21 -29.52 -11.98 0.40
C VAL A 21 -29.46 -10.46 0.42
N ALA A 22 -28.29 -9.87 0.29
CA ALA A 22 -28.15 -8.42 0.30
C ALA A 22 -27.25 -7.92 -0.83
N ARG A 23 -27.68 -6.85 -1.51
CA ARG A 23 -26.85 -6.11 -2.49
C ARG A 23 -25.87 -5.17 -1.80
N TYR A 24 -26.24 -4.66 -0.63
CA TYR A 24 -25.43 -3.73 0.16
C TYR A 24 -25.56 -4.09 1.63
N ILE A 25 -24.46 -3.94 2.36
CA ILE A 25 -24.43 -4.02 3.82
C ILE A 25 -24.04 -2.64 4.35
N ARG A 26 -24.86 -2.11 5.26
CA ARG A 26 -24.61 -0.82 5.92
C ARG A 26 -24.38 -1.08 7.40
N ILE A 27 -23.19 -0.72 7.88
CA ILE A 27 -22.86 -0.73 9.30
C ILE A 27 -23.06 0.69 9.82
N ASN A 28 -23.95 0.86 10.81
CA ASN A 28 -24.22 2.15 11.43
C ASN A 28 -23.95 2.07 12.95
N PRO A 29 -22.76 2.50 13.41
CA PRO A 29 -22.45 2.54 14.84
C PRO A 29 -23.48 3.38 15.59
N GLN A 30 -24.11 2.80 16.62
CA GLN A 30 -25.14 3.51 17.41
C GLN A 30 -24.57 4.14 18.68
N THR A 31 -23.56 3.49 19.27
CA THR A 31 -22.96 3.87 20.55
C THR A 31 -21.47 3.53 20.53
N TRP A 32 -20.69 4.26 21.31
CA TRP A 32 -19.24 4.08 21.45
C TRP A 32 -18.91 3.60 22.86
N PHE A 33 -17.74 2.95 23.01
CA PHE A 33 -17.23 2.62 24.34
C PHE A 33 -16.67 3.90 24.98
N GLU A 34 -17.06 4.17 26.22
CA GLU A 34 -16.66 5.39 26.93
C GLU A 34 -15.16 5.31 27.32
N ASN A 35 -14.44 6.42 27.16
CA ASN A 35 -13.03 6.60 27.54
C ASN A 35 -11.96 5.80 26.78
N GLU A 36 -12.27 5.27 25.59
CA GLU A 36 -11.27 4.60 24.73
C GLU A 36 -11.21 5.16 23.30
N THR A 37 -10.22 4.70 22.53
CA THR A 37 -10.03 5.08 21.12
C THR A 37 -11.11 4.47 20.22
N ILE A 38 -11.56 5.23 19.24
CA ILE A 38 -12.57 4.78 18.27
C ILE A 38 -11.93 3.85 17.24
N CYS A 39 -12.29 2.57 17.23
CA CYS A 39 -11.91 1.63 16.17
C CYS A 39 -13.03 0.65 15.84
N LEU A 40 -13.17 0.28 14.55
CA LEU A 40 -14.09 -0.74 14.10
C LEU A 40 -13.36 -1.70 13.17
N ARG A 41 -13.36 -2.99 13.51
CA ARG A 41 -12.99 -4.08 12.60
C ARG A 41 -14.22 -4.97 12.41
N ALA A 42 -14.62 -5.20 11.17
CA ALA A 42 -15.74 -6.05 10.83
C ALA A 42 -15.38 -6.95 9.66
N GLU A 43 -15.79 -8.22 9.75
CA GLU A 43 -15.69 -9.21 8.69
C GLU A 43 -17.08 -9.80 8.46
N ILE A 44 -17.45 -10.01 7.19
CA ILE A 44 -18.78 -10.48 6.80
C ILE A 44 -18.61 -11.81 6.08
N LEU A 45 -19.13 -12.86 6.69
CA LEU A 45 -19.13 -14.20 6.14
C LEU A 45 -20.52 -14.52 5.60
N GLY A 46 -20.62 -14.77 4.30
CA GLY A 46 -21.85 -15.15 3.63
C GLY A 46 -21.76 -16.55 3.03
N CYS A 47 -22.90 -17.23 2.93
CA CYS A 47 -23.02 -18.45 2.13
C CYS A 47 -23.39 -18.09 0.68
N ALA A 48 -22.90 -18.85 -0.29
CA ALA A 48 -23.40 -18.77 -1.65
C ALA A 48 -24.85 -19.27 -1.69
N LEU A 49 -25.76 -18.48 -2.26
CA LEU A 49 -27.15 -18.89 -2.40
C LEU A 49 -27.37 -19.57 -3.76
N PRO A 50 -28.01 -20.75 -3.79
CA PRO A 50 -28.41 -21.37 -5.04
C PRO A 50 -29.53 -20.54 -5.68
N ASP A 51 -29.33 -20.17 -6.94
CA ASP A 51 -30.37 -19.53 -7.76
C ASP A 51 -31.41 -20.59 -8.16
N PRO A 52 -32.70 -20.42 -7.78
CA PRO A 52 -33.75 -21.40 -8.07
C PRO A 52 -34.10 -21.55 -9.55
N ASN A 53 -33.59 -20.68 -10.44
CA ASN A 53 -33.78 -20.78 -11.90
C ASN A 53 -32.54 -21.28 -12.65
N ASN A 54 -31.47 -21.69 -11.94
CA ASN A 54 -30.23 -22.06 -12.58
C ASN A 54 -30.22 -23.55 -12.96
N ILE A 55 -30.43 -23.84 -14.25
CA ILE A 55 -30.47 -25.18 -14.85
C ILE A 55 -29.04 -25.75 -15.09
N TYR A 56 -28.00 -24.96 -14.83
CA TYR A 56 -26.62 -25.41 -14.96
C TYR A 56 -26.13 -26.01 -13.63
N PRO A 57 -25.84 -27.33 -13.58
CA PRO A 57 -25.21 -27.92 -12.41
C PRO A 57 -23.88 -27.21 -12.21
N TRP A 58 -23.58 -26.83 -10.97
CA TRP A 58 -22.33 -26.21 -10.52
C TRP A 58 -21.14 -26.63 -11.39
N GLU A 59 -20.79 -25.81 -12.39
CA GLU A 59 -19.39 -25.74 -12.73
C GLU A 59 -18.75 -25.22 -11.46
N HIS A 60 -17.83 -26.02 -10.90
CA HIS A 60 -16.81 -25.54 -9.98
C HIS A 60 -16.55 -24.08 -10.30
N THR A 61 -16.83 -23.16 -9.38
CA THR A 61 -16.36 -21.78 -9.53
C THR A 61 -14.94 -21.90 -10.04
N PRO A 62 -14.61 -21.44 -11.26
CA PRO A 62 -13.23 -21.41 -11.65
C PRO A 62 -12.61 -20.52 -10.58
N GLY A 63 -11.82 -21.10 -9.67
CA GLY A 63 -10.85 -20.31 -8.94
C GLY A 63 -10.20 -19.44 -10.02
N THR A 64 -10.11 -18.14 -9.77
CA THR A 64 -9.65 -17.14 -10.74
C THR A 64 -8.62 -17.78 -11.67
N ASN A 65 -8.92 -17.94 -12.97
CA ASN A 65 -7.97 -18.52 -13.92
C ASN A 65 -6.71 -17.64 -14.08
N ASP A 66 -6.73 -16.48 -13.42
CA ASP A 66 -5.60 -15.61 -13.19
C ASP A 66 -4.49 -16.41 -12.50
N LYS A 67 -3.35 -16.54 -13.20
CA LYS A 67 -2.13 -17.17 -12.67
C LYS A 67 -1.41 -16.25 -11.66
N LEU A 68 -2.17 -15.57 -10.81
CA LEU A 68 -1.66 -14.66 -9.79
C LEU A 68 -1.14 -15.47 -8.61
N ASP A 69 0.06 -15.11 -8.15
CA ASP A 69 0.76 -15.79 -7.08
C ASP A 69 0.33 -15.21 -5.73
N PHE A 70 -0.69 -15.81 -5.10
CA PHE A 70 -1.23 -15.37 -3.80
C PHE A 70 -0.37 -15.84 -2.61
N ARG A 71 0.93 -15.55 -2.68
CA ARG A 71 1.87 -15.78 -1.57
C ARG A 71 2.67 -14.52 -1.29
N HIS A 72 3.17 -14.41 -0.07
CA HIS A 72 4.09 -13.35 0.29
C HIS A 72 5.45 -13.58 -0.39
N HIS A 73 6.02 -12.53 -0.96
CA HIS A 73 7.32 -12.57 -1.62
C HIS A 73 8.41 -12.05 -0.70
N ASN A 74 9.42 -12.87 -0.38
CA ASN A 74 10.64 -12.35 0.24
C ASN A 74 11.35 -11.38 -0.72
N TYR A 75 12.34 -10.64 -0.22
CA TYR A 75 13.06 -9.63 -0.99
C TYR A 75 13.67 -10.18 -2.29
N LYS A 76 14.22 -11.41 -2.27
CA LYS A 76 14.78 -12.06 -3.45
C LYS A 76 13.69 -12.37 -4.49
N GLU A 77 12.54 -12.83 -4.06
CA GLU A 77 11.42 -13.19 -4.93
C GLU A 77 10.73 -11.96 -5.49
N MET A 78 10.52 -10.91 -4.68
CA MET A 78 10.05 -9.61 -5.14
C MET A 78 10.94 -9.08 -6.26
N ARG A 79 12.27 -9.11 -6.08
CA ARG A 79 13.22 -8.71 -7.14
C ARG A 79 13.08 -9.53 -8.41
N LYS A 80 12.84 -10.84 -8.30
CA LYS A 80 12.59 -11.72 -9.45
C LYS A 80 11.30 -11.33 -10.16
N LEU A 81 10.22 -11.03 -9.43
CA LEU A 81 8.94 -10.59 -9.98
C LEU A 81 9.11 -9.26 -10.74
N LEU A 82 9.76 -8.26 -10.13
CA LEU A 82 10.04 -6.99 -10.80
C LEU A 82 10.79 -7.23 -12.13
N LYS A 83 11.85 -8.04 -12.09
CA LYS A 83 12.63 -8.37 -13.29
C LYS A 83 11.79 -9.10 -14.35
N LYS A 84 10.95 -10.05 -13.94
CA LYS A 84 10.02 -10.78 -14.82
C LYS A 84 9.05 -9.83 -15.53
N VAL A 85 8.46 -8.88 -14.81
CA VAL A 85 7.57 -7.86 -15.40
C VAL A 85 8.33 -6.97 -16.37
N SER A 86 9.52 -6.50 -15.97
CA SER A 86 10.33 -5.63 -16.82
C SER A 86 10.78 -6.32 -18.11
N ASP A 87 11.13 -7.61 -18.04
CA ASP A 87 11.48 -8.41 -19.21
C ASP A 87 10.27 -8.68 -20.12
N ALA A 88 9.07 -8.78 -19.54
CA ALA A 88 7.84 -9.02 -20.29
C ALA A 88 7.32 -7.77 -21.01
N CYS A 89 7.59 -6.58 -20.45
CA CYS A 89 7.15 -5.27 -20.93
C CYS A 89 8.27 -4.21 -20.95
N PRO A 90 9.40 -4.45 -21.64
CA PRO A 90 10.58 -3.59 -21.55
C PRO A 90 10.37 -2.18 -22.11
N ASN A 91 9.45 -2.03 -23.07
CA ASN A 91 9.18 -0.74 -23.71
C ASN A 91 8.41 0.23 -22.81
N ILE A 92 7.71 -0.28 -21.80
CA ILE A 92 6.86 0.54 -20.93
C ILE A 92 7.27 0.49 -19.47
N THR A 93 8.37 -0.18 -19.13
CA THR A 93 8.79 -0.34 -17.73
C THR A 93 10.26 -0.02 -17.54
N ARG A 94 10.59 0.52 -16.36
CA ARG A 94 11.97 0.71 -15.92
C ARG A 94 12.07 0.47 -14.42
N ILE A 95 13.04 -0.36 -14.03
CA ILE A 95 13.34 -0.59 -12.61
C ILE A 95 14.48 0.35 -12.22
N TYR A 96 14.28 1.12 -11.15
CA TYR A 96 15.34 1.93 -10.55
C TYR A 96 15.32 1.78 -9.03
N SER A 97 16.34 2.30 -8.38
CA SER A 97 16.45 2.29 -6.92
C SER A 97 16.56 3.70 -6.39
N ILE A 98 15.84 3.99 -5.31
CA ILE A 98 15.87 5.31 -4.64
C ILE A 98 16.85 5.37 -3.47
N GLY A 99 17.63 4.30 -3.26
CA GLY A 99 18.57 4.19 -2.15
C GLY A 99 18.64 2.77 -1.61
N LYS A 100 19.27 2.63 -0.45
CA LYS A 100 19.38 1.37 0.29
C LYS A 100 18.79 1.54 1.68
N SER A 101 18.22 0.47 2.21
CA SER A 101 17.90 0.34 3.62
C SER A 101 19.17 0.26 4.48
N TYR A 102 19.00 0.25 5.80
CA TYR A 102 20.10 0.17 6.75
C TYR A 102 20.95 -1.08 6.56
N LEU A 103 20.33 -2.25 6.34
CA LEU A 103 21.04 -3.51 6.05
C LEU A 103 21.53 -3.61 4.60
N GLY A 104 21.43 -2.54 3.82
CA GLY A 104 21.98 -2.45 2.46
C GLY A 104 21.06 -3.00 1.37
N LEU A 105 19.80 -3.30 1.66
CA LEU A 105 18.83 -3.75 0.66
C LEU A 105 18.40 -2.57 -0.20
N LYS A 106 18.53 -2.68 -1.53
CA LYS A 106 18.07 -1.65 -2.46
C LYS A 106 16.56 -1.49 -2.39
N MET A 107 16.13 -0.26 -2.24
CA MET A 107 14.72 0.12 -2.31
C MET A 107 14.35 0.32 -3.78
N TYR A 108 13.60 -0.63 -4.33
CA TYR A 108 13.26 -0.66 -5.75
C TYR A 108 11.92 0.01 -6.05
N VAL A 109 11.85 0.66 -7.20
CA VAL A 109 10.64 1.21 -7.77
C VAL A 109 10.52 0.73 -9.21
N MET A 110 9.32 0.31 -9.60
CA MET A 110 8.97 0.10 -11.00
C MET A 110 8.28 1.35 -11.53
N GLU A 111 8.93 1.98 -12.49
CA GLU A 111 8.34 3.00 -13.35
C GLU A 111 7.56 2.31 -14.48
N ILE A 112 6.33 2.74 -14.75
CA ILE A 112 5.51 2.30 -15.87
C ILE A 112 4.98 3.55 -16.60
N SER A 113 5.33 3.70 -17.88
CA SER A 113 4.99 4.84 -18.77
C SER A 113 5.26 4.44 -20.22
N ASP A 114 4.78 5.17 -21.22
CA ASP A 114 5.14 4.97 -22.62
C ASP A 114 6.57 5.42 -22.96
N ASN A 115 7.16 6.35 -22.19
CA ASN A 115 8.56 6.78 -22.32
C ASN A 115 9.35 6.63 -21.01
N PRO A 116 9.54 5.39 -20.50
CA PRO A 116 10.15 5.18 -19.19
C PRO A 116 11.58 5.75 -19.12
N GLY A 117 11.85 6.48 -18.05
CA GLY A 117 13.10 7.19 -17.79
C GLY A 117 13.16 8.61 -18.31
N LYS A 118 12.12 9.08 -19.01
CA LYS A 118 11.99 10.47 -19.44
C LYS A 118 10.86 11.14 -18.66
N HIS A 119 11.06 12.40 -18.30
CA HIS A 119 10.00 13.23 -17.75
C HIS A 119 9.37 14.03 -18.90
N GLU A 120 8.05 14.02 -18.99
CA GLU A 120 7.29 14.69 -20.05
C GLU A 120 6.44 15.80 -19.46
N VAL A 121 6.61 17.02 -19.98
CA VAL A 121 5.90 18.19 -19.48
C VAL A 121 4.40 18.02 -19.74
N GLY A 122 3.60 18.08 -18.67
CA GLY A 122 2.15 17.94 -18.75
C GLY A 122 1.64 16.51 -18.60
N GLU A 123 2.53 15.51 -18.58
CA GLU A 123 2.16 14.15 -18.18
C GLU A 123 2.01 14.11 -16.65
N PRO A 124 0.84 13.73 -16.11
CA PRO A 124 0.67 13.54 -14.68
C PRO A 124 1.55 12.38 -14.18
N GLU A 125 2.15 12.56 -13.01
CA GLU A 125 2.88 11.49 -12.32
C GLU A 125 2.14 11.09 -11.04
N PHE A 126 2.09 9.79 -10.75
CA PHE A 126 1.65 9.31 -9.44
C PHE A 126 2.53 8.19 -8.93
N ARG A 127 2.48 7.98 -7.62
CA ARG A 127 3.18 6.89 -6.96
C ARG A 127 2.30 6.13 -5.99
N TYR A 128 2.51 4.83 -5.92
CA TYR A 128 2.10 4.01 -4.79
C TYR A 128 3.33 3.50 -4.05
N VAL A 129 3.31 3.68 -2.73
CA VAL A 129 4.34 3.21 -1.82
C VAL A 129 3.71 2.26 -0.83
N ALA A 130 4.27 1.06 -0.74
CA ALA A 130 3.82 0.00 0.15
C ALA A 130 4.96 -0.52 1.02
N GLY A 131 4.60 -1.25 2.08
CA GLY A 131 5.55 -1.85 3.02
C GLY A 131 6.37 -0.80 3.76
N MET A 132 5.75 0.33 4.14
CA MET A 132 6.34 1.33 5.02
C MET A 132 6.49 0.77 6.44
N HIS A 133 5.43 0.13 6.93
CA HIS A 133 5.56 -0.89 7.96
C HIS A 133 5.88 -2.23 7.28
N GLY A 134 7.03 -2.81 7.61
CA GLY A 134 7.50 -4.02 6.95
C GLY A 134 6.64 -5.25 7.24
N ASN A 135 5.91 -5.29 8.35
CA ASN A 135 5.02 -6.41 8.70
C ASN A 135 3.63 -6.34 8.07
N GLU A 136 3.28 -5.25 7.38
CA GLU A 136 2.00 -5.09 6.68
C GLU A 136 2.09 -5.62 5.24
N ALA A 137 2.19 -6.95 5.10
CA ALA A 137 2.51 -7.62 3.83
C ALA A 137 1.48 -7.38 2.69
N LEU A 138 0.22 -7.14 3.02
CA LEU A 138 -0.86 -7.06 2.02
C LEU A 138 -0.63 -5.97 0.97
N GLY A 139 -0.31 -4.73 1.40
CA GLY A 139 -0.11 -3.62 0.47
C GLY A 139 1.03 -3.87 -0.51
N ARG A 140 2.09 -4.54 -0.05
CA ARG A 140 3.24 -4.95 -0.87
C ARG A 140 2.83 -5.91 -1.98
N GLU A 141 2.07 -6.95 -1.66
CA GLU A 141 1.63 -7.94 -2.65
C GLU A 141 0.62 -7.35 -3.64
N LEU A 142 -0.26 -6.45 -3.18
CA LEU A 142 -1.17 -5.73 -4.08
C LEU A 142 -0.40 -4.87 -5.10
N VAL A 143 0.66 -4.20 -4.68
CA VAL A 143 1.51 -3.41 -5.58
C VAL A 143 2.28 -4.32 -6.57
N LEU A 144 2.75 -5.49 -6.15
CA LEU A 144 3.38 -6.46 -7.04
C LEU A 144 2.39 -7.02 -8.08
N ASN A 145 1.19 -7.39 -7.66
CA ASN A 145 0.13 -7.85 -8.55
C ASN A 145 -0.31 -6.75 -9.52
N LEU A 146 -0.36 -5.48 -9.08
CA LEU A 146 -0.66 -4.35 -9.95
C LEU A 146 0.39 -4.19 -11.06
N MET A 147 1.68 -4.39 -10.77
CA MET A 147 2.74 -4.37 -11.79
C MET A 147 2.50 -5.43 -12.87
N GLU A 148 2.23 -6.68 -12.46
CA GLU A 148 1.95 -7.77 -13.40
C GLU A 148 0.68 -7.52 -14.21
N TYR A 149 -0.40 -7.06 -13.56
CA TYR A 149 -1.67 -6.72 -14.20
C TYR A 149 -1.51 -5.63 -15.27
N LEU A 150 -0.84 -4.52 -14.94
CA LEU A 150 -0.63 -3.42 -15.89
C LEU A 150 0.13 -3.88 -17.13
N CYS A 151 1.19 -4.67 -16.95
CA CYS A 151 1.96 -5.22 -18.08
C CYS A 151 1.13 -6.20 -18.93
N GLN A 152 0.42 -7.14 -18.29
CA GLN A 152 -0.36 -8.15 -19.00
C GLN A 152 -1.51 -7.53 -19.80
N GLU A 153 -2.27 -6.62 -19.19
CA GLU A 153 -3.39 -5.95 -19.86
C GLU A 153 -2.94 -5.00 -20.96
N TYR A 154 -1.80 -4.32 -20.77
CA TYR A 154 -1.21 -3.49 -21.82
C TYR A 154 -0.87 -4.32 -23.08
N LYS A 155 -0.27 -5.51 -22.88
CA LYS A 155 0.05 -6.46 -23.96
C LYS A 155 -1.18 -7.02 -24.64
N GLN A 156 -2.24 -7.30 -23.88
CA GLN A 156 -3.54 -7.75 -24.40
C GLN A 156 -4.29 -6.64 -25.17
N GLY A 157 -3.83 -5.39 -25.09
CA GLY A 157 -4.44 -4.28 -25.80
C GLY A 157 -5.65 -3.69 -25.08
N ASN A 158 -5.76 -3.89 -23.75
CA ASN A 158 -6.83 -3.29 -22.97
C ASN A 158 -6.80 -1.75 -23.12
N PRO A 159 -7.85 -1.13 -23.68
CA PRO A 159 -7.84 0.28 -24.03
C PRO A 159 -7.69 1.19 -22.81
N ARG A 160 -8.24 0.80 -21.66
CA ARG A 160 -8.13 1.56 -20.41
C ARG A 160 -6.68 1.57 -19.91
N ILE A 161 -6.01 0.41 -19.93
CA ILE A 161 -4.64 0.29 -19.42
C ILE A 161 -3.63 0.92 -20.38
N ARG A 162 -3.82 0.78 -21.70
CA ARG A 162 -2.99 1.49 -22.68
C ARG A 162 -3.08 3.00 -22.50
N ARG A 163 -4.30 3.54 -22.38
CA ARG A 163 -4.49 4.96 -22.11
C ARG A 163 -3.81 5.39 -20.81
N LEU A 164 -3.99 4.61 -19.74
CA LEU A 164 -3.37 4.90 -18.45
C LEU A 164 -1.84 4.93 -18.53
N VAL A 165 -1.19 4.01 -19.25
CA VAL A 165 0.27 3.97 -19.40
C VAL A 165 0.79 5.06 -20.35
N THR A 166 0.01 5.48 -21.35
CA THR A 166 0.40 6.52 -22.31
C THR A 166 0.17 7.94 -21.81
N GLU A 167 -0.78 8.15 -20.91
CA GLU A 167 -1.14 9.49 -20.42
C GLU A 167 -0.64 9.72 -18.98
N THR A 168 0.12 8.81 -18.38
CA THR A 168 0.49 8.90 -16.96
C THR A 168 1.78 8.14 -16.65
N ARG A 169 2.67 8.78 -15.89
CA ARG A 169 3.87 8.16 -15.37
C ARG A 169 3.64 7.57 -13.99
N ILE A 170 3.76 6.25 -13.89
CA ILE A 170 3.37 5.48 -12.70
C ILE A 170 4.60 4.96 -11.98
N HIS A 171 4.73 5.27 -10.68
CA HIS A 171 5.84 4.79 -9.84
C HIS A 171 5.34 3.85 -8.74
N LEU A 172 5.72 2.58 -8.80
CA LEU A 172 5.27 1.54 -7.86
C LEU A 172 6.42 1.05 -6.99
N MET A 173 6.36 1.34 -5.70
CA MET A 173 7.35 0.94 -4.69
C MET A 173 6.75 -0.12 -3.75
N PRO A 174 7.12 -1.40 -3.87
CA PRO A 174 6.51 -2.48 -3.09
C PRO A 174 7.13 -2.68 -1.70
N SER A 175 8.31 -2.10 -1.41
CA SER A 175 8.94 -2.17 -0.08
C SER A 175 9.70 -0.89 0.22
N MET A 176 9.14 -0.05 1.07
CA MET A 176 9.86 1.07 1.66
C MET A 176 10.73 0.66 2.85
N ASN A 177 10.28 -0.34 3.63
CA ASN A 177 11.04 -0.96 4.72
C ASN A 177 11.36 -2.44 4.41
N PRO A 178 12.33 -2.73 3.51
CA PRO A 178 12.67 -4.11 3.16
C PRO A 178 13.32 -4.89 4.32
N ASP A 179 14.02 -4.23 5.24
CA ASP A 179 14.68 -4.88 6.38
C ASP A 179 13.65 -5.38 7.40
N GLY A 180 12.66 -4.54 7.72
CA GLY A 180 11.54 -4.91 8.59
C GLY A 180 10.72 -6.03 7.96
N TYR A 181 10.45 -5.96 6.66
CA TYR A 181 9.71 -7.02 5.96
C TYR A 181 10.45 -8.35 5.98
N GLU A 182 11.77 -8.39 5.70
CA GLU A 182 12.53 -9.65 5.76
C GLU A 182 12.53 -10.26 7.17
N THR A 183 12.50 -9.42 8.21
CA THR A 183 12.38 -9.87 9.60
C THR A 183 11.02 -10.52 9.86
N ALA A 184 9.92 -9.84 9.51
CA ALA A 184 8.57 -10.37 9.65
C ALA A 184 8.34 -11.63 8.80
N TYR A 185 8.83 -11.62 7.55
CA TYR A 185 8.70 -12.75 6.63
C TYR A 185 9.35 -14.03 7.17
N LYS A 186 10.55 -13.93 7.77
CA LYS A 186 11.26 -15.07 8.36
C LYS A 186 10.54 -15.67 9.57
N LEU A 187 9.90 -14.83 10.38
CA LEU A 187 9.14 -15.27 11.55
C LEU A 187 7.79 -15.89 11.14
N GLY A 188 7.20 -15.39 10.07
CA GLY A 188 5.88 -15.80 9.60
C GLY A 188 4.76 -15.02 10.29
N SER A 189 3.56 -15.10 9.70
CA SER A 189 2.41 -14.30 10.12
C SER A 189 1.96 -14.57 11.56
N GLU A 190 2.12 -15.80 12.05
CA GLU A 190 1.66 -16.20 13.38
C GLU A 190 2.56 -15.67 14.51
N LEU A 191 3.86 -15.49 14.23
CA LEU A 191 4.87 -15.14 15.24
C LEU A 191 5.33 -13.68 15.17
N SER A 192 5.11 -12.98 14.05
CA SER A 192 5.54 -11.60 13.90
C SER A 192 4.77 -10.62 14.79
N GLY A 193 3.50 -10.92 15.07
CA GLY A 193 2.62 -10.02 15.84
C GLY A 193 2.57 -8.61 15.25
N TRP A 194 2.19 -7.63 16.08
CA TRP A 194 2.06 -6.22 15.67
C TRP A 194 3.40 -5.49 15.53
N ALA A 195 4.43 -5.91 16.28
CA ALA A 195 5.67 -5.17 16.47
C ALA A 195 6.80 -5.61 15.51
N MET A 196 7.00 -6.91 15.32
CA MET A 196 8.21 -7.40 14.64
C MET A 196 8.16 -7.06 13.15
N GLY A 197 9.15 -6.30 12.68
CA GLY A 197 9.24 -5.85 11.30
C GLY A 197 8.42 -4.60 10.98
N ARG A 198 7.74 -3.99 11.97
CA ARG A 198 7.01 -2.73 11.79
C ARG A 198 7.95 -1.55 11.54
N TRP A 199 8.89 -1.33 12.47
CA TRP A 199 9.89 -0.26 12.39
C TRP A 199 11.06 -0.61 11.46
N THR A 200 11.87 0.39 11.11
CA THR A 200 13.17 0.16 10.48
C THR A 200 14.09 -0.66 11.40
N TYR A 201 15.21 -1.15 10.86
CA TYR A 201 16.22 -1.83 11.68
C TYR A 201 16.71 -0.97 12.86
N GLU A 202 16.74 0.35 12.70
CA GLU A 202 17.16 1.32 13.70
C GLU A 202 16.04 1.68 14.70
N GLY A 203 14.83 1.16 14.52
CA GLY A 203 13.70 1.40 15.42
C GLY A 203 12.85 2.63 15.05
N PHE A 204 13.01 3.20 13.86
CA PHE A 204 12.19 4.34 13.40
C PHE A 204 10.88 3.89 12.77
N ASP A 205 9.81 4.60 13.08
CA ASP A 205 8.53 4.44 12.38
C ASP A 205 8.56 5.37 11.17
N LEU A 206 8.65 4.78 9.98
CA LEU A 206 8.73 5.56 8.74
C LEU A 206 7.49 6.44 8.51
N ASN A 207 6.31 6.04 8.99
CA ASN A 207 5.08 6.83 8.82
C ASN A 207 5.04 8.05 9.74
N HIS A 208 5.88 8.09 10.77
CA HIS A 208 6.05 9.20 11.69
C HIS A 208 7.39 9.93 11.52
N ASN A 209 8.12 9.64 10.44
CA ASN A 209 9.43 10.23 10.15
C ASN A 209 9.40 11.01 8.83
N PHE A 210 8.23 11.47 8.38
CA PHE A 210 8.14 12.47 7.31
C PHE A 210 8.33 13.87 7.89
N ALA A 211 8.75 14.82 7.05
CA ALA A 211 8.86 16.22 7.45
C ALA A 211 7.49 16.73 7.94
N ASP A 212 7.44 17.22 9.17
CA ASP A 212 6.23 17.75 9.76
C ASP A 212 5.98 19.19 9.28
N LEU A 213 5.33 19.29 8.12
CA LEU A 213 4.94 20.58 7.53
C LEU A 213 3.65 21.12 8.15
N ASN A 214 2.89 20.31 8.88
CA ASN A 214 1.61 20.73 9.43
C ASN A 214 1.83 21.58 10.68
N THR A 215 2.72 21.15 11.58
CA THR A 215 2.98 21.91 12.81
C THR A 215 3.56 23.29 12.51
N GLU A 216 4.54 23.38 11.59
CA GLU A 216 5.08 24.68 11.17
C GLU A 216 4.01 25.64 10.63
N LEU A 217 3.04 25.07 9.93
CA LEU A 217 1.94 25.80 9.33
C LEU A 217 0.96 26.33 10.37
N TRP A 218 0.54 25.47 11.30
CA TRP A 218 -0.35 25.84 12.40
C TRP A 218 0.32 26.85 13.34
N ASP A 219 1.60 26.67 13.68
CA ASP A 219 2.36 27.60 14.50
C ASP A 219 2.47 28.98 13.84
N ALA A 220 2.67 29.04 12.51
CA ALA A 220 2.72 30.29 11.77
C ALA A 220 1.35 30.99 11.72
N GLU A 221 0.25 30.23 11.65
CA GLU A 221 -1.11 30.75 11.71
C GLU A 221 -1.44 31.30 13.10
N ASP A 222 -1.15 30.53 14.16
CA ASP A 222 -1.36 30.92 15.56
C ASP A 222 -0.52 32.15 15.96
N ALA A 223 0.67 32.30 15.38
CA ALA A 223 1.54 33.46 15.58
C ALA A 223 1.21 34.67 14.68
N GLU A 224 0.13 34.60 13.89
CA GLU A 224 -0.29 35.63 12.92
C GLU A 224 0.78 36.00 11.88
N LEU A 225 1.73 35.09 11.60
CA LEU A 225 2.80 35.28 10.61
C LEU A 225 2.31 35.06 9.18
N VAL A 226 1.21 34.30 9.02
CA VAL A 226 0.56 34.05 7.73
C VAL A 226 -0.96 34.28 7.85
N PRO A 227 -1.64 34.69 6.77
CA PRO A 227 -3.10 34.83 6.77
C PRO A 227 -3.77 33.46 6.88
N HIS A 228 -4.92 33.37 7.57
CA HIS A 228 -5.75 32.15 7.71
C HIS A 228 -6.07 31.40 6.40
N LYS A 229 -5.96 32.09 5.26
CA LYS A 229 -5.96 31.47 3.92
C LYS A 229 -4.61 31.69 3.27
N PHE A 230 -3.74 30.68 3.34
CA PHE A 230 -2.45 30.65 2.68
C PHE A 230 -2.34 29.42 1.76
N PRO A 231 -1.44 29.43 0.76
CA PRO A 231 -1.13 28.25 -0.06
C PRO A 231 -0.55 27.09 0.77
N ASN A 232 -1.25 25.97 0.87
CA ASN A 232 -0.75 24.75 1.55
C ASN A 232 0.16 23.87 0.65
N HIS A 233 0.79 24.47 -0.36
CA HIS A 233 1.63 23.79 -1.34
C HIS A 233 2.95 24.55 -1.49
N TYR A 234 4.01 23.85 -1.90
CA TYR A 234 5.39 24.37 -1.96
C TYR A 234 5.94 24.88 -0.61
N ILE A 235 5.48 24.28 0.49
CA ILE A 235 6.07 24.53 1.82
C ILE A 235 7.49 23.93 1.82
N PRO A 236 8.53 24.71 2.17
CA PRO A 236 9.89 24.20 2.25
C PRO A 236 10.00 23.12 3.32
N ILE A 237 10.91 22.16 3.12
CA ILE A 237 11.21 21.18 4.17
C ILE A 237 11.93 21.89 5.32
N PRO A 238 11.51 21.69 6.59
CA PRO A 238 12.18 22.22 7.78
C PRO A 238 13.69 22.01 7.73
N GLU A 239 14.49 23.04 8.02
CA GLU A 239 15.96 22.91 8.02
C GLU A 239 16.44 21.80 8.98
N SER A 240 15.74 21.65 10.11
CA SER A 240 15.98 20.64 11.13
C SER A 240 15.99 19.20 10.59
N TYR A 241 15.25 18.96 9.51
CA TYR A 241 15.14 17.66 8.85
C TYR A 241 16.41 17.25 8.09
N THR A 242 17.38 18.17 7.96
CA THR A 242 18.68 17.93 7.28
C THR A 242 19.89 18.08 8.20
N PHE A 243 19.67 18.29 9.50
CA PHE A 243 20.75 18.46 10.47
C PHE A 243 21.60 17.19 10.62
N PRO A 244 22.86 17.30 11.08
CA PRO A 244 23.73 16.13 11.28
C PRO A 244 23.18 15.07 12.25
N ASN A 245 22.29 15.46 13.15
CA ASN A 245 21.59 14.58 14.10
C ASN A 245 20.18 14.18 13.62
N ALA A 246 19.76 14.60 12.44
CA ALA A 246 18.47 14.21 11.88
C ALA A 246 18.47 12.71 11.56
N THR A 247 17.29 12.12 11.64
CA THR A 247 17.02 10.71 11.31
C THR A 247 16.97 10.45 9.80
N VAL A 248 17.20 11.48 8.99
CA VAL A 248 17.11 11.46 7.54
C VAL A 248 18.45 11.92 6.95
N SER A 249 18.97 11.13 6.01
CA SER A 249 20.24 11.46 5.36
C SER A 249 20.05 12.56 4.31
N PRO A 250 20.84 13.65 4.34
CA PRO A 250 20.71 14.77 3.41
C PRO A 250 21.24 14.47 1.99
N THR A 251 21.83 13.30 1.74
CA THR A 251 22.42 13.01 0.42
C THR A 251 21.46 12.27 -0.51
N PRO A 252 21.09 12.85 -1.67
CA PRO A 252 20.87 12.03 -2.85
C PRO A 252 22.24 11.48 -3.24
N VAL A 253 22.44 10.16 -3.12
CA VAL A 253 23.59 9.53 -3.77
C VAL A 253 23.38 9.78 -5.27
N PRO A 254 24.22 10.59 -5.95
CA PRO A 254 24.06 10.83 -7.37
C PRO A 254 24.17 9.50 -8.12
N PRO A 255 23.53 9.37 -9.31
CA PRO A 255 23.54 8.14 -10.10
C PRO A 255 24.95 7.65 -10.46
#